data_AF-A0A8T1RVT9-F1
#
_entry.id   AF-A0A8T1RVT9-F1
#
_cell.length_a   1.000
_cell.length_b   1.000
_cell.length_c   1.000
_cell.angle_alpha   90.00
_cell.angle_beta   90.00
_cell.angle_gamma   90.00
#
_symmetry.space_group_name_H-M   'P 1'
#
loop_
_entity.id
_entity.type
_entity.pdbx_description
1 polymer ?
#
loop_
_entity_poly.entity_id
_entity_poly.type
_entity_poly.pdbx_seq_one_letter_code
_entity_poly.pdbx_strand_id
1 'polypeptide(L)'
;KQCLNTYTSDIKVPISFTVGNDKYLRINTTQCNDADNCNSAVLGVPTVNATKNGLQCPTCFALNFTACNSSVTPCTGDETYCMDFTGFLYQ
;
A
#
# COMPACT_ATOMS: atom_id res chain seq x y z
N LYS A 1 -13.47 0.30 15.41
CA LYS A 1 -12.53 -0.82 15.65
C LYS A 1 -13.37 -2.02 16.01
N GLN A 2 -13.28 -3.11 15.25
CA GLN A 2 -14.15 -4.29 15.39
C GLN A 2 -13.31 -5.56 15.25
N CYS A 3 -13.69 -6.63 15.95
CA CYS A 3 -13.09 -7.94 15.74
C CYS A 3 -13.64 -8.52 14.42
N LEU A 4 -12.74 -8.80 13.48
CA LEU A 4 -13.08 -9.36 12.18
C LEU A 4 -12.83 -10.88 12.21
N ASN A 5 -13.78 -11.64 12.74
CA ASN A 5 -13.65 -13.10 12.94
C ASN A 5 -13.50 -13.90 11.64
N THR A 6 -13.74 -13.27 10.48
CA THR A 6 -13.65 -13.89 9.15
C THR A 6 -12.56 -13.26 8.27
N TYR A 7 -11.81 -12.29 8.76
CA TYR A 7 -10.78 -11.61 7.97
C TYR A 7 -9.43 -12.29 8.19
N THR A 8 -8.90 -12.88 7.13
CA THR A 8 -7.53 -13.40 7.08
C THR A 8 -6.79 -12.61 6.01
N SER A 9 -5.79 -11.83 6.41
CA SER A 9 -4.87 -11.16 5.49
C SER A 9 -3.58 -11.95 5.41
N ASP A 10 -3.19 -12.33 4.20
CA ASP A 10 -1.83 -12.84 3.94
C ASP A 10 -0.79 -11.72 4.00
N ILE A 11 -1.22 -10.46 3.87
CA ILE A 11 -0.38 -9.28 4.03
C ILE A 11 -0.30 -8.97 5.53
N LYS A 12 0.80 -9.44 6.14
CA LYS A 12 1.11 -9.24 7.56
C LYS A 12 2.18 -8.19 7.83
N VAL A 13 2.71 -7.60 6.76
CA VAL A 13 3.78 -6.61 6.79
C VAL A 13 3.31 -5.31 6.16
N PRO A 14 3.91 -4.17 6.56
CA PRO A 14 3.68 -2.92 5.85
C PRO A 14 4.00 -3.08 4.37
N ILE A 15 3.11 -2.57 3.52
CA ILE A 15 3.30 -2.54 2.07
C ILE A 15 3.38 -1.10 1.60
N SER A 16 4.29 -0.86 0.66
CA SER A 16 4.49 0.43 0.04
C SER A 16 4.78 0.24 -1.44
N PHE A 17 4.08 0.99 -2.29
CA PHE A 17 4.33 0.99 -3.72
C PHE A 17 4.18 2.41 -4.29
N THR A 18 5.04 2.73 -5.24
CA THR A 18 4.98 3.93 -6.07
C THR A 18 3.92 3.75 -7.16
N VAL A 19 2.92 4.62 -7.17
CA VAL A 19 1.76 4.54 -8.10
C VAL A 19 1.73 5.72 -9.10
N GLY A 20 2.78 6.54 -9.09
CA GLY A 20 2.96 7.67 -9.98
C GLY A 20 3.99 8.63 -9.42
N ASN A 21 4.30 9.69 -10.18
CA ASN A 21 5.24 10.71 -9.73
C ASN A 21 4.79 11.33 -8.41
N ASP A 22 5.62 11.17 -7.39
CA ASP A 22 5.37 11.61 -6.01
C ASP A 22 4.05 11.07 -5.39
N LYS A 23 3.53 9.96 -5.92
CA LYS A 23 2.33 9.28 -5.43
C LYS A 23 2.66 7.89 -4.93
N TYR A 24 2.20 7.60 -3.71
CA TYR A 24 2.51 6.36 -3.02
C TYR A 24 1.24 5.79 -2.39
N LEU A 25 1.06 4.48 -2.50
CA LEU A 25 0.16 3.74 -1.64
C LEU A 25 0.99 3.16 -0.50
N ARG A 26 0.59 3.45 0.75
CA ARG A 26 1.27 2.93 1.94
C ARG A 26 0.22 2.38 2.89
N ILE A 27 0.34 1.10 3.19
CA ILE A 27 -0.59 0.41 4.09
C ILE A 27 0.24 -0.21 5.20
N ASN A 28 -0.10 0.14 6.44
CA ASN A 28 0.45 -0.49 7.63
C ASN A 28 -0.63 -1.38 8.23
N THR A 29 -0.30 -2.63 8.45
CA THR A 29 -1.19 -3.64 9.02
C THR A 29 -0.57 -4.19 10.28
N THR A 30 -1.35 -4.30 11.36
CA THR A 30 -0.97 -5.06 12.54
C THR A 30 -1.95 -6.20 12.73
N GLN A 31 -1.45 -7.41 12.95
CA GLN A 31 -2.30 -8.52 13.32
C GLN A 31 -2.58 -8.44 14.82
N CYS A 32 -3.86 -8.46 15.15
CA CYS A 32 -4.34 -8.46 16.51
C CYS A 32 -4.96 -9.80 16.85
N ASN A 33 -4.55 -10.37 17.98
CA ASN A 33 -5.23 -11.51 18.57
C ASN A 33 -6.33 -11.00 19.52
N ASP A 34 -7.29 -11.84 19.90
CA ASP A 34 -8.45 -11.48 20.74
C ASP A 34 -8.09 -10.95 22.16
N ALA A 35 -6.80 -10.89 22.51
CA ALA A 35 -6.31 -10.37 23.77
C ALA A 35 -5.69 -8.96 23.63
N ASP A 36 -5.86 -8.13 24.66
CA ASP A 36 -5.07 -6.93 24.97
C ASP A 36 -5.26 -5.65 24.14
N ASN A 37 -6.46 -5.37 23.59
CA ASN A 37 -6.75 -4.06 22.95
C ASN A 37 -5.62 -3.60 21.99
N CYS A 38 -4.94 -4.53 21.31
CA CYS A 38 -3.72 -4.25 20.56
C CYS A 38 -3.95 -3.32 19.36
N ASN A 39 -5.21 -3.17 18.96
CA ASN A 39 -5.66 -2.22 17.94
C ASN A 39 -5.95 -0.83 18.51
N SER A 40 -5.63 -0.55 19.79
CA SER A 40 -5.85 0.75 20.44
C SER A 40 -4.94 1.86 19.89
N ALA A 41 -3.69 1.53 19.55
CA ALA A 41 -2.77 2.47 18.93
C ALA A 41 -3.16 2.78 17.48
N VAL A 42 -2.91 4.02 17.05
CA VAL A 42 -2.96 4.41 15.63
C VAL A 42 -1.62 3.98 15.02
N LEU A 43 -1.68 3.15 13.97
CA LEU A 43 -0.48 2.78 13.23
C LEU A 43 0.05 4.00 12.46
N GLY A 44 1.34 4.25 12.59
CA GLY A 44 2.02 5.27 11.77
C GLY A 44 2.04 4.86 10.30
N VAL A 45 2.10 5.87 9.43
CA VAL A 45 2.37 5.64 7.99
C VAL A 45 3.83 5.20 7.86
N PRO A 46 4.13 4.08 7.16
CA PRO A 46 5.49 3.62 6.96
C PRO A 46 6.32 4.72 6.27
N THR A 47 7.51 4.97 6.81
CA THR A 47 8.53 5.74 6.10
C THR A 47 9.15 4.84 5.04
N VAL A 48 9.41 5.40 3.86
CA VAL A 48 9.95 4.65 2.72
C VAL A 48 11.16 5.40 2.21
N ASN A 49 12.17 4.64 1.82
CA ASN A 49 13.33 5.19 1.15
C ASN A 49 12.91 5.68 -0.25
N ALA A 50 12.87 7.00 -0.45
CA ALA A 50 12.51 7.63 -1.72
C ALA A 50 13.67 7.70 -2.73
N THR A 51 14.84 7.13 -2.42
CA THR A 51 15.96 7.06 -3.36
C THR A 51 15.59 6.16 -4.53
N LYS A 52 15.72 6.70 -5.76
CA LYS A 52 15.48 5.95 -6.99
C LYS A 52 16.42 4.74 -7.06
N ASN A 53 15.88 3.56 -7.32
CA ASN A 53 16.65 2.32 -7.31
C ASN A 53 17.05 1.81 -8.71
N GLY A 54 16.68 2.54 -9.76
CA GLY A 54 17.03 2.24 -11.16
C GLY A 54 15.98 1.44 -11.92
N LEU A 55 15.04 0.78 -11.23
CA LEU A 55 13.87 0.18 -11.88
C LEU A 55 12.87 1.28 -12.29
N GLN A 56 12.21 1.08 -13.42
CA GLN A 56 11.16 1.97 -13.92
C GLN A 56 9.93 1.15 -14.28
N CYS A 57 8.77 1.57 -13.78
CA CYS A 57 7.51 0.90 -14.03
C CYS A 57 6.52 1.84 -14.72
N PRO A 58 5.64 1.32 -15.61
CA PRO A 58 4.43 2.04 -15.97
C PRO A 58 3.58 2.19 -14.71
N THR A 59 3.09 3.40 -14.48
CA THR A 59 2.27 3.74 -13.32
C THR A 59 1.08 4.56 -13.75
N CYS A 60 -0.02 4.38 -13.03
CA CYS A 60 -1.28 5.03 -13.31
C CYS A 60 -2.09 4.99 -12.02
N PHE A 61 -2.52 6.15 -11.51
CA PHE A 61 -3.33 6.21 -10.30
C PHE A 61 -4.64 6.95 -10.57
N ALA A 62 -5.74 6.28 -10.27
CA ALA A 62 -7.09 6.80 -10.34
C ALA A 62 -7.86 6.40 -9.08
N LEU A 63 -8.38 7.39 -8.34
CA LEU A 63 -9.33 7.17 -7.24
C LEU A 63 -10.71 7.57 -7.73
N ASN A 64 -11.70 6.67 -7.62
CA ASN A 64 -13.07 6.86 -8.12
C ASN A 64 -13.21 6.95 -9.65
N PHE A 65 -12.19 6.53 -10.41
CA PHE A 65 -12.24 6.41 -11.87
C PHE A 65 -11.79 5.03 -12.31
N THR A 66 -12.31 4.57 -13.45
CA THR A 66 -11.96 3.27 -14.05
C THR A 66 -10.70 3.33 -14.92
N ALA A 67 -10.25 4.52 -15.30
CA ALA A 67 -9.10 4.72 -16.17
C ALA A 67 -8.25 5.93 -15.75
N CYS A 68 -6.97 5.87 -16.10
CA CYS A 68 -6.02 6.97 -15.98
C CYS A 68 -5.01 6.89 -17.14
N ASN A 69 -4.22 7.94 -17.30
CA ASN A 69 -3.13 7.94 -18.27
C ASN A 69 -1.86 7.38 -17.62
N SER A 70 -1.25 6.39 -18.27
CA SER A 70 -0.01 5.79 -17.79
C SER A 70 1.17 6.75 -17.95
N SER A 71 2.06 6.75 -16.97
CA SER A 71 3.39 7.38 -17.06
C SER A 71 4.46 6.43 -16.57
N VAL A 72 5.66 6.48 -17.15
CA VAL A 72 6.81 5.76 -16.61
C VAL A 72 7.34 6.52 -15.40
N THR A 73 7.39 5.85 -14.24
CA THR A 73 7.87 6.44 -12.99
C THR A 73 9.02 5.60 -12.42
N PRO A 74 10.09 6.23 -11.90
CA PRO A 74 11.18 5.52 -11.23
C PRO A 74 10.69 4.88 -9.93
N CYS A 75 11.05 3.61 -9.74
CA CYS A 75 10.89 2.92 -8.47
C CYS A 75 11.88 3.44 -7.43
N THR A 76 11.52 3.28 -6.16
CA THR A 76 12.29 3.77 -5.01
C THR A 76 12.55 2.69 -3.98
N GLY A 77 13.65 2.81 -3.24
CA GLY A 77 14.00 1.88 -2.16
C GLY A 77 14.09 0.43 -2.64
N ASP A 78 13.37 -0.47 -1.95
CA ASP A 78 13.42 -1.93 -2.16
C ASP A 78 12.35 -2.44 -3.16
N GLU A 79 11.73 -1.55 -3.94
CA GLU A 79 10.77 -1.93 -4.99
C GLU A 79 11.46 -2.75 -6.09
N THR A 80 11.08 -4.02 -6.24
CA THR A 80 11.73 -4.99 -7.15
C THR A 80 10.85 -5.50 -8.29
N TYR A 81 9.54 -5.18 -8.25
CA TYR A 81 8.56 -5.65 -9.24
C TYR A 81 7.58 -4.53 -9.59
N CYS A 82 7.11 -4.52 -10.84
CA CYS A 82 5.96 -3.73 -11.26
C CYS A 82 4.68 -4.53 -11.01
N MET A 83 3.63 -3.87 -10.52
CA MET A 83 2.33 -4.49 -10.26
C MET A 83 1.19 -3.58 -10.70
N ASP A 84 0.11 -4.19 -11.20
CA ASP A 84 -1.16 -3.52 -11.50
C ASP A 84 -2.24 -4.08 -10.58
N PHE A 85 -3.02 -3.20 -9.95
CA PHE A 85 -4.15 -3.59 -9.12
C PHE A 85 -5.32 -2.62 -9.29
N THR A 86 -6.52 -3.13 -9.10
CA THR A 86 -7.78 -2.39 -9.08
C THR A 86 -8.65 -2.98 -7.97
N GLY A 87 -9.39 -2.14 -7.27
CA GLY A 87 -10.20 -2.57 -6.15
C GLY A 87 -11.14 -1.49 -5.65
N PHE A 88 -12.08 -1.90 -4.81
CA PHE A 88 -13.03 -1.00 -4.16
C PHE A 88 -12.60 -0.73 -2.72
N LEU A 89 -12.62 0.55 -2.34
CA LEU A 89 -12.51 0.95 -0.94
C LEU A 89 -13.93 1.10 -0.40
N TYR A 90 -14.39 0.09 0.33
CA TYR A 90 -15.65 0.18 1.07
C TYR A 90 -15.41 0.91 2.39
N GLN A 91 -16.27 1.87 2.71
CA GLN A 91 -16.23 2.68 3.93
C GLN A 91 -17.04 2.02 5.06
#